data_AF-A0A7V8JQ30-F1
#
_entry.id   AF-A0A7V8JQ30-F1
#
_cell.length_a   1.000
_cell.length_b   1.000
_cell.length_c   1.000
_cell.angle_alpha   90.00
_cell.angle_beta   90.00
_cell.angle_gamma   90.00
#
_symmetry.space_group_name_H-M   'P 1'
#
loop_
_entity.id
_entity.type
_entity.pdbx_description
1 polymer ?
#
loop_
_entity_poly.entity_id
_entity_poly.type
_entity_poly.pdbx_seq_one_letter_code
_entity_poly.pdbx_strand_id
1 'polypeptide(L)'
;MIPHRWAGALLALALAAAAAPALASGGGASAASNYCDRSHLLNASEQSRLLRFAAVVREELAATGDDRAVLISRTGYDLSRFHIRYSHAAITWPGENGAWSLRQLYYACDEKRPRIYDQGLAGFTLGIGNDPVGYIAIVKPPREAGLDLLAARYSANAYAFGLRYQNCNQWVVEMMAAAWGDLPAGPDLRERAQDWLRTAGYAPEPVNVGSHWLMFLGGFVPMLNLEDHPEDERYTLQLQISLPATLETFVRQRYPESERVEICHDSRQVVVHRGWEPMADGCKPGPGDRVVSLE
;
A
#
# COMPACT_ATOMS: atom_id res chain seq x y z
N MET A 1 -50.35 48.38 58.12
CA MET A 1 -51.64 47.67 58.20
C MET A 1 -51.65 46.61 57.11
N ILE A 2 -51.86 45.36 57.53
CA ILE A 2 -52.15 44.10 56.79
C ILE A 2 -53.50 44.29 56.02
N PRO A 3 -54.02 43.46 55.07
CA PRO A 3 -53.60 42.17 54.46
C PRO A 3 -53.83 41.95 52.93
N HIS A 4 -53.18 40.89 52.40
CA HIS A 4 -53.66 39.73 51.62
C HIS A 4 -54.80 39.70 50.55
N ARG A 5 -54.48 38.92 49.49
CA ARG A 5 -55.30 38.03 48.59
C ARG A 5 -56.02 38.75 47.42
N TRP A 6 -56.25 38.21 46.22
CA TRP A 6 -56.65 36.87 45.73
C TRP A 6 -56.19 36.72 44.25
N ALA A 7 -55.55 35.62 43.82
CA ALA A 7 -56.12 34.45 43.12
C ALA A 7 -57.01 34.73 41.88
N GLY A 8 -56.55 34.29 40.70
CA GLY A 8 -57.33 34.16 39.47
C GLY A 8 -56.63 33.21 38.48
N ALA A 9 -57.21 32.02 38.30
CA ALA A 9 -56.72 30.91 37.51
C ALA A 9 -56.82 31.14 35.99
N LEU A 10 -56.10 30.34 35.18
CA LEU A 10 -56.70 29.64 34.02
C LEU A 10 -55.80 28.50 33.50
N LEU A 11 -56.43 27.32 33.54
CA LEU A 11 -56.31 26.06 32.81
C LEU A 11 -55.04 25.67 32.02
N ALA A 12 -54.69 24.41 32.26
CA ALA A 12 -53.79 23.55 31.52
C ALA A 12 -54.20 23.29 30.06
N LEU A 13 -53.20 23.14 29.19
CA LEU A 13 -53.24 22.17 28.10
C LEU A 13 -51.92 21.39 28.08
N ALA A 14 -52.01 20.13 28.53
CA ALA A 14 -50.99 19.13 28.33
C ALA A 14 -51.04 18.67 26.86
N LEU A 15 -49.95 18.84 26.13
CA LEU A 15 -49.71 18.16 24.86
C LEU A 15 -48.47 17.29 25.04
N ALA A 16 -48.73 16.00 25.20
CA ALA A 16 -47.75 14.94 25.13
C ALA A 16 -47.10 14.94 23.74
N ALA A 17 -45.82 15.32 23.66
CA ALA A 17 -44.98 14.99 22.53
C ALA A 17 -44.20 13.73 22.90
N ALA A 18 -44.65 12.63 22.28
CA ALA A 18 -44.11 11.29 22.41
C ALA A 18 -42.59 11.24 22.20
N ALA A 19 -41.96 10.33 22.94
CA ALA A 19 -40.59 9.91 22.77
C ALA A 19 -40.28 9.65 21.29
N ALA A 20 -39.40 10.47 20.72
CA ALA A 20 -38.77 10.16 19.44
C ALA A 20 -37.81 8.97 19.67
N PRO A 21 -37.89 7.89 18.89
CA PRO A 21 -36.92 6.81 18.98
C PRO A 21 -35.56 7.36 18.59
N ALA A 22 -34.57 7.11 19.45
CA ALA A 22 -33.18 7.20 19.10
C ALA A 22 -32.95 6.36 17.83
N LEU A 23 -32.78 7.04 16.69
CA LEU A 23 -32.25 6.43 15.49
C LEU A 23 -30.83 5.99 15.82
N ALA A 24 -30.74 4.72 16.19
CA ALA A 24 -29.51 3.99 16.38
C ALA A 24 -28.66 4.13 15.10
N SER A 25 -27.45 4.66 15.31
CA SER A 25 -26.23 4.26 14.60
C SER A 25 -26.41 3.96 13.10
N GLY A 26 -26.56 5.02 12.31
CA GLY A 26 -26.00 5.01 10.96
C GLY A 26 -24.50 4.80 11.10
N GLY A 27 -24.04 3.56 10.92
CA GLY A 27 -22.63 3.23 10.86
C GLY A 27 -21.99 4.04 9.75
N GLY A 28 -21.33 5.13 10.12
CA GLY A 28 -20.36 5.76 9.25
C GLY A 28 -19.32 4.69 8.98
N ALA A 29 -19.36 4.11 7.78
CA ALA A 29 -18.30 3.24 7.30
C ALA A 29 -17.02 4.07 7.35
N SER A 30 -16.25 3.89 8.43
CA SER A 30 -14.95 4.51 8.57
C SER A 30 -14.10 4.04 7.38
N ALA A 31 -13.31 4.91 6.78
CA ALA A 31 -12.35 4.50 5.75
C ALA A 31 -11.41 3.38 6.25
N ALA A 32 -11.21 3.25 7.57
CA ALA A 32 -10.55 2.12 8.20
C ALA A 32 -11.33 0.80 8.08
N SER A 33 -12.66 0.85 8.22
CA SER A 33 -13.54 -0.31 7.99
C SER A 33 -13.38 -0.76 6.55
N ASN A 34 -13.47 0.14 5.57
CA ASN A 34 -13.28 -0.22 4.16
C ASN A 34 -11.86 -0.73 3.82
N TYR A 35 -10.82 -0.28 4.54
CA TYR A 35 -9.46 -0.82 4.38
C TYR A 35 -9.36 -2.27 4.86
N CYS A 36 -9.98 -2.59 6.01
CA CYS A 36 -9.92 -3.92 6.65
C CYS A 36 -11.05 -4.88 6.24
N ASP A 37 -12.18 -4.38 5.75
CA ASP A 37 -13.35 -5.15 5.26
C ASP A 37 -13.16 -5.64 3.83
N ARG A 38 -12.04 -5.32 3.18
CA ARG A 38 -11.79 -5.64 1.76
C ARG A 38 -11.48 -7.12 1.48
N SER A 39 -11.92 -8.04 2.34
CA SER A 39 -12.20 -9.41 1.90
C SER A 39 -13.44 -9.41 0.99
N HIS A 40 -13.38 -8.71 -0.14
CA HIS A 40 -14.36 -8.91 -1.21
C HIS A 40 -14.23 -10.37 -1.63
N LEU A 41 -15.29 -11.14 -1.41
CA LEU A 41 -15.37 -12.52 -1.83
C LEU A 41 -15.24 -12.55 -3.35
N LEU A 42 -14.05 -12.92 -3.83
CA LEU A 42 -13.79 -13.12 -5.25
C LEU A 42 -14.69 -14.25 -5.75
N ASN A 43 -15.39 -14.03 -6.86
CA ASN A 43 -16.12 -15.11 -7.51
C ASN A 43 -15.16 -16.09 -8.21
N ALA A 44 -15.66 -17.24 -8.64
CA ALA A 44 -14.83 -18.28 -9.25
C ALA A 44 -14.08 -17.81 -10.51
N SER A 45 -14.69 -16.92 -11.30
CA SER A 45 -14.06 -16.36 -12.50
C SER A 45 -12.92 -15.41 -12.13
N GLU A 46 -13.13 -14.54 -11.14
CA GLU A 46 -12.09 -13.64 -10.61
C GLU A 46 -10.92 -14.40 -9.99
N GLN A 47 -11.20 -15.43 -9.18
CA GLN A 47 -10.16 -16.29 -8.62
C GLN A 47 -9.38 -17.02 -9.71
N SER A 48 -10.08 -17.63 -10.68
CA SER A 48 -9.45 -18.30 -11.84
C SER A 48 -8.53 -17.34 -12.60
N ARG A 49 -9.01 -16.12 -12.88
CA ARG A 49 -8.24 -15.07 -13.55
C ARG A 49 -6.96 -14.72 -12.79
N LEU A 50 -7.07 -14.47 -11.49
CA LEU A 50 -5.92 -14.10 -10.65
C LEU A 50 -4.92 -15.25 -10.47
N LEU A 51 -5.39 -16.50 -10.43
CA LEU A 51 -4.52 -17.69 -10.38
C LEU A 51 -3.78 -17.90 -11.71
N ARG A 52 -4.47 -17.71 -12.85
CA ARG A 52 -3.82 -17.73 -14.17
C ARG A 52 -2.81 -16.59 -14.32
N PHE A 53 -3.15 -15.40 -13.84
CA PHE A 53 -2.23 -14.27 -13.77
C PHE A 53 -1.00 -14.59 -12.90
N ALA A 54 -1.20 -15.17 -11.72
CA ALA A 54 -0.10 -15.63 -10.85
C ALA A 54 0.80 -16.65 -11.53
N ALA A 55 0.26 -17.54 -12.37
CA ALA A 55 1.05 -18.48 -13.14
C ALA A 55 1.98 -17.76 -14.14
N VAL A 56 1.48 -16.74 -14.84
CA VAL A 56 2.30 -15.90 -15.74
C VAL A 56 3.40 -15.17 -14.95
N VAL A 57 3.06 -14.58 -13.80
CA VAL A 57 4.05 -13.91 -12.94
C VAL A 57 5.13 -14.89 -12.47
N ARG A 58 4.77 -16.13 -12.13
CA ARG A 58 5.71 -17.19 -11.76
C ARG A 58 6.66 -17.54 -12.90
N GLU A 59 6.15 -17.66 -14.13
CA GLU A 59 6.98 -17.91 -15.32
C GLU A 59 8.02 -16.79 -15.50
N GLU A 60 7.59 -15.53 -15.36
CA GLU A 60 8.49 -14.38 -15.49
C GLU A 60 9.53 -14.33 -14.36
N LEU A 61 9.13 -14.65 -13.11
CA LEU A 61 10.07 -14.77 -11.99
C LEU A 61 11.09 -15.90 -12.23
N ALA A 62 10.66 -17.08 -12.67
CA ALA A 62 11.55 -18.19 -13.00
C ALA A 62 12.54 -17.82 -14.12
N ALA A 63 12.13 -16.99 -15.08
CA ALA A 63 13.02 -16.49 -16.13
C ALA A 63 14.11 -15.53 -15.59
N THR A 64 13.95 -14.95 -14.40
CA THR A 64 14.97 -14.06 -13.80
C THR A 64 16.17 -14.80 -13.20
N GLY A 65 16.08 -16.12 -13.00
CA GLY A 65 17.11 -17.01 -12.45
C GLY A 65 16.87 -17.41 -10.98
N ASP A 66 17.14 -18.67 -10.65
CA ASP A 66 16.64 -19.37 -9.45
C ASP A 66 17.36 -19.07 -8.12
N ASP A 67 18.29 -18.11 -8.05
CA ASP A 67 19.12 -17.90 -6.83
C ASP A 67 19.13 -16.46 -6.31
N ARG A 68 18.23 -15.58 -6.74
CA ARG A 68 18.31 -14.16 -6.38
C ARG A 68 17.02 -13.61 -5.81
N ALA A 69 17.17 -12.74 -4.81
CA ALA A 69 16.08 -11.90 -4.34
C ALA A 69 15.70 -10.85 -5.38
N VAL A 70 14.41 -10.61 -5.56
CA VAL A 70 13.83 -9.72 -6.56
C VAL A 70 12.87 -8.75 -5.89
N LEU A 71 12.87 -7.48 -6.32
CA LEU A 71 11.86 -6.52 -5.91
C LEU A 71 10.60 -6.79 -6.75
N ILE A 72 9.48 -7.03 -6.09
CA ILE A 72 8.19 -7.21 -6.75
C ILE A 72 7.17 -6.23 -6.18
N SER A 73 6.47 -5.54 -7.07
CA SER A 73 5.49 -4.51 -6.74
C SER A 73 4.14 -4.88 -7.35
N ARG A 74 3.05 -4.48 -6.72
CA ARG A 74 1.70 -4.70 -7.25
C ARG A 74 0.76 -3.53 -7.00
N THR A 75 -0.29 -3.48 -7.81
CA THR A 75 -1.52 -2.76 -7.46
C THR A 75 -2.20 -3.45 -6.28
N GLY A 76 -2.80 -2.68 -5.38
CA GLY A 76 -3.55 -3.21 -4.23
C GLY A 76 -4.75 -2.35 -3.85
N TYR A 77 -4.59 -1.03 -3.90
CA TYR A 77 -5.71 -0.09 -3.85
C TYR A 77 -5.73 0.77 -5.11
N ASP A 78 -6.94 1.15 -5.54
CA ASP A 78 -7.09 2.16 -6.58
C ASP A 78 -6.65 3.52 -6.02
N LEU A 79 -5.43 3.90 -6.37
CA LEU A 79 -4.82 5.19 -6.05
C LEU A 79 -4.62 6.01 -7.33
N SER A 80 -5.38 5.72 -8.39
CA SER A 80 -5.30 6.42 -9.69
C SER A 80 -5.55 7.93 -9.56
N ARG A 81 -6.37 8.35 -8.59
CA ARG A 81 -6.57 9.77 -8.23
C ARG A 81 -5.24 10.48 -7.91
N PHE A 82 -4.29 9.76 -7.34
CA PHE A 82 -2.97 10.27 -6.97
C PHE A 82 -1.89 9.89 -7.99
N HIS A 83 -2.27 9.34 -9.15
CA HIS A 83 -1.36 8.84 -10.18
C HIS A 83 -0.43 7.71 -9.69
N ILE A 84 -0.87 6.92 -8.70
CA ILE A 84 -0.11 5.80 -8.15
C ILE A 84 -0.64 4.49 -8.74
N ARG A 85 0.19 3.81 -9.54
CA ARG A 85 -0.13 2.49 -10.16
C ARG A 85 0.14 1.31 -9.23
N TYR A 86 1.26 1.34 -8.53
CA TYR A 86 1.66 0.31 -7.56
C TYR A 86 1.58 0.88 -6.16
N SER A 87 0.85 0.22 -5.27
CA SER A 87 0.69 0.67 -3.88
C SER A 87 1.52 -0.14 -2.90
N HIS A 88 2.01 -1.31 -3.31
CA HIS A 88 2.64 -2.26 -2.41
C HIS A 88 3.82 -2.98 -3.06
N ALA A 89 4.89 -3.16 -2.28
CA ALA A 89 6.10 -3.87 -2.69
C ALA A 89 6.48 -4.97 -1.70
N ALA A 90 7.20 -5.95 -2.19
CA ALA A 90 7.76 -7.07 -1.44
C ALA A 90 9.15 -7.42 -1.98
N ILE A 91 9.92 -8.14 -1.17
CA ILE A 91 11.11 -8.85 -1.66
C ILE A 91 10.73 -10.31 -1.85
N THR A 92 11.04 -10.87 -3.01
CA THR A 92 10.73 -12.26 -3.33
C THR A 92 11.97 -13.07 -3.66
N TRP A 93 11.98 -14.34 -3.27
CA TRP A 93 13.03 -15.30 -3.62
C TRP A 93 12.41 -16.69 -3.85
N PRO A 94 13.05 -17.53 -4.66
CA PRO A 94 12.64 -18.91 -4.84
C PRO A 94 12.96 -19.73 -3.58
N GLY A 95 12.02 -20.56 -3.15
CA GLY A 95 12.19 -21.54 -2.09
C GLY A 95 12.71 -22.88 -2.62
N GLU A 96 13.15 -23.74 -1.71
CA GLU A 96 13.76 -25.05 -2.03
C GLU A 96 12.84 -25.99 -2.85
N ASN A 97 11.53 -25.81 -2.76
CA ASN A 97 10.52 -26.59 -3.49
C ASN A 97 10.08 -25.94 -4.82
N GLY A 98 10.77 -24.89 -5.28
CA GLY A 98 10.40 -24.10 -6.46
C GLY A 98 9.22 -23.15 -6.26
N ALA A 99 8.66 -23.04 -5.04
CA ALA A 99 7.65 -22.05 -4.72
C ALA A 99 8.32 -20.71 -4.38
N TRP A 100 7.76 -19.60 -4.85
CA TRP A 100 8.27 -18.27 -4.53
C TRP A 100 7.71 -17.78 -3.20
N SER A 101 8.61 -17.33 -2.31
CA SER A 101 8.29 -16.66 -1.06
C SER A 101 8.37 -15.15 -1.26
N LEU A 102 7.39 -14.42 -0.76
CA LEU A 102 7.31 -12.96 -0.86
C LEU A 102 7.23 -12.40 0.56
N ARG A 103 8.27 -11.70 0.97
CA ARG A 103 8.28 -11.00 2.25
C ARG A 103 7.83 -9.56 2.11
N GLN A 104 6.79 -9.23 2.85
CA GLN A 104 6.19 -7.89 2.84
C GLN A 104 5.75 -7.49 4.25
N LEU A 105 5.77 -6.19 4.53
CA LEU A 105 5.13 -5.63 5.71
C LEU A 105 3.66 -5.37 5.40
N TYR A 106 2.76 -6.00 6.15
CA TYR A 106 1.33 -5.74 6.05
C TYR A 106 0.78 -5.25 7.37
N TYR A 107 -0.32 -4.50 7.32
CA TYR A 107 -1.05 -4.16 8.54
C TYR A 107 -2.10 -5.22 8.84
N ALA A 108 -1.87 -5.97 9.92
CA ALA A 108 -2.80 -6.97 10.41
C ALA A 108 -4.00 -6.26 11.05
N CYS A 109 -5.10 -6.18 10.29
CA CYS A 109 -6.31 -5.45 10.67
C CYS A 109 -6.97 -5.98 11.95
N ASP A 110 -6.99 -7.30 12.12
CA ASP A 110 -7.45 -8.02 13.29
C ASP A 110 -6.62 -7.69 14.54
N GLU A 111 -5.31 -7.58 14.36
CA GLU A 111 -4.37 -7.29 15.45
C GLU A 111 -4.11 -5.79 15.66
N LYS A 112 -4.54 -4.94 14.70
CA LYS A 112 -4.28 -3.50 14.64
C LYS A 112 -2.79 -3.12 14.76
N ARG A 113 -1.91 -3.91 14.14
CA ARG A 113 -0.46 -3.69 14.15
C ARG A 113 0.22 -4.14 12.86
N PRO A 114 1.39 -3.58 12.51
CA PRO A 114 2.17 -4.09 11.39
C PRO A 114 2.75 -5.46 11.72
N ARG A 115 2.83 -6.32 10.71
CA ARG A 115 3.40 -7.66 10.75
C ARG A 115 4.20 -7.91 9.47
N ILE A 116 5.25 -8.70 9.58
CA ILE A 116 5.96 -9.24 8.43
C ILE A 116 5.33 -10.57 8.05
N TYR A 117 5.01 -10.72 6.77
CA TYR A 117 4.46 -11.94 6.21
C TYR A 117 5.37 -12.47 5.12
N ASP A 118 5.66 -13.76 5.19
CA ASP A 118 6.14 -14.55 4.07
C ASP A 118 4.93 -15.20 3.41
N GLN A 119 4.56 -14.70 2.24
CA GLN A 119 3.39 -15.15 1.50
C GLN A 119 3.82 -15.82 0.19
N GLY A 120 3.06 -16.81 -0.27
CA GLY A 120 3.24 -17.35 -1.62
C GLY A 120 2.74 -16.39 -2.70
N LEU A 121 3.27 -16.53 -3.92
CA LEU A 121 2.96 -15.65 -5.06
C LEU A 121 1.45 -15.51 -5.34
N ALA A 122 0.70 -16.61 -5.27
CA ALA A 122 -0.75 -16.57 -5.47
C ALA A 122 -1.46 -15.70 -4.42
N GLY A 123 -1.00 -15.73 -3.16
CA GLY A 123 -1.56 -14.87 -2.12
C GLY A 123 -1.26 -13.39 -2.38
N PHE A 124 -0.06 -13.09 -2.89
CA PHE A 124 0.32 -11.72 -3.24
C PHE A 124 -0.50 -11.20 -4.41
N THR A 125 -0.69 -12.00 -5.48
CA THR A 125 -1.53 -11.60 -6.62
C THR A 125 -3.00 -11.45 -6.25
N LEU A 126 -3.53 -12.31 -5.37
CA LEU A 126 -4.90 -12.21 -4.88
C LEU A 126 -5.17 -10.89 -4.14
N GLY A 127 -4.14 -10.27 -3.57
CA GLY A 127 -4.29 -8.98 -2.93
C GLY A 127 -4.56 -7.81 -3.89
N ILE A 128 -4.51 -8.02 -5.22
CA ILE A 128 -5.05 -7.06 -6.20
C ILE A 128 -6.57 -6.92 -6.02
N GLY A 129 -7.23 -7.96 -5.53
CA GLY A 129 -8.68 -7.97 -5.30
C GLY A 129 -9.47 -8.12 -6.60
N ASN A 130 -10.66 -7.53 -6.64
CA ASN A 130 -11.60 -7.65 -7.74
C ASN A 130 -11.39 -6.59 -8.84
N ASP A 131 -10.26 -5.86 -8.82
CA ASP A 131 -9.98 -4.86 -9.83
C ASP A 131 -9.97 -5.50 -11.23
N PRO A 132 -10.66 -4.90 -12.20
CA PRO A 132 -10.78 -5.46 -13.55
C PRO A 132 -9.44 -5.42 -14.28
N VAL A 133 -8.55 -4.51 -13.88
CA VAL A 133 -7.19 -4.37 -14.39
C VAL A 133 -6.24 -4.32 -13.20
N GLY A 134 -5.21 -5.16 -13.21
CA GLY A 134 -4.18 -5.20 -12.17
C GLY A 134 -2.79 -5.26 -12.77
N TYR A 135 -1.80 -4.72 -12.05
CA TYR A 135 -0.42 -4.64 -12.50
C TYR A 135 0.53 -5.24 -11.46
N ILE A 136 1.59 -5.87 -11.95
CA ILE A 136 2.76 -6.31 -11.20
C ILE A 136 4.01 -5.79 -11.92
N ALA A 137 4.97 -5.29 -11.17
CA ALA A 137 6.30 -4.98 -11.66
C ALA A 137 7.32 -5.87 -10.94
N ILE A 138 8.28 -6.37 -11.70
CA ILE A 138 9.41 -7.16 -11.23
C ILE A 138 10.67 -6.40 -11.61
N VAL A 139 11.49 -6.06 -10.62
CA VAL A 139 12.80 -5.44 -10.83
C VAL A 139 13.86 -6.29 -10.16
N LYS A 140 14.89 -6.66 -10.93
CA LYS A 140 15.99 -7.51 -10.46
C LYS A 140 17.12 -6.67 -9.86
N PRO A 141 17.29 -6.61 -8.52
CA PRO A 141 18.49 -6.07 -7.93
C PRO A 141 19.63 -7.10 -8.02
N PRO A 142 20.90 -6.67 -8.05
CA PRO A 142 22.04 -7.58 -8.11
C PRO A 142 22.47 -8.15 -6.74
N ARG A 143 21.94 -7.63 -5.61
CA ARG A 143 22.27 -8.10 -4.26
C ARG A 143 21.01 -8.26 -3.41
N GLU A 144 21.00 -9.33 -2.62
CA GLU A 144 19.92 -9.70 -1.70
C GLU A 144 19.65 -8.62 -0.64
N ALA A 145 18.42 -8.56 -0.13
CA ALA A 145 18.00 -7.63 0.92
C ALA A 145 18.07 -8.27 2.31
N GLY A 146 18.35 -7.47 3.35
CA GLY A 146 18.54 -7.91 4.73
C GLY A 146 17.23 -7.89 5.52
N LEU A 147 17.11 -8.69 6.60
CA LEU A 147 15.79 -9.22 6.99
C LEU A 147 15.17 -8.78 8.33
N ASP A 148 15.62 -7.72 9.01
CA ASP A 148 14.99 -7.37 10.30
C ASP A 148 14.99 -5.87 10.65
N LEU A 149 13.86 -5.20 10.41
CA LEU A 149 13.72 -3.73 10.51
C LEU A 149 12.30 -3.26 10.90
N LEU A 150 11.46 -4.16 11.43
CA LEU A 150 10.06 -3.83 11.72
C LEU A 150 9.93 -2.80 12.85
N ALA A 151 9.22 -1.71 12.59
CA ALA A 151 8.83 -0.72 13.59
C ALA A 151 7.45 -1.05 14.21
N ALA A 152 7.21 -0.54 15.42
CA ALA A 152 5.99 -0.82 16.18
C ALA A 152 4.73 -0.10 15.64
N ARG A 153 4.88 1.05 14.96
CA ARG A 153 3.76 1.91 14.55
C ARG A 153 3.67 2.03 13.03
N TYR A 154 2.56 1.57 12.48
CA TYR A 154 2.28 1.65 11.05
C TYR A 154 1.64 2.98 10.67
N SER A 155 2.01 3.52 9.51
CA SER A 155 1.23 4.54 8.80
C SER A 155 1.37 4.32 7.29
N ALA A 156 0.25 4.22 6.57
CA ALA A 156 0.26 4.00 5.13
C ALA A 156 0.86 5.18 4.37
N ASN A 157 0.79 6.39 4.94
CA ASN A 157 1.43 7.59 4.41
C ASN A 157 2.60 8.05 5.29
N ALA A 158 3.31 7.18 6.01
CA ALA A 158 4.46 7.60 6.83
C ALA A 158 5.42 8.49 6.03
N TYR A 159 5.95 9.55 6.65
CA TYR A 159 6.98 10.38 6.04
C TYR A 159 8.19 9.52 5.71
N ALA A 160 8.67 9.59 4.46
CA ALA A 160 9.60 8.60 3.92
C ALA A 160 10.93 8.49 4.71
N PHE A 161 11.34 9.59 5.34
CA PHE A 161 12.56 9.66 6.17
C PHE A 161 12.27 9.72 7.68
N GLY A 162 11.01 9.53 8.09
CA GLY A 162 10.58 9.55 9.48
C GLY A 162 10.82 8.23 10.19
N LEU A 163 11.17 8.28 11.47
CA LEU A 163 11.30 7.10 12.33
C LEU A 163 10.05 6.84 13.19
N ARG A 164 9.13 7.81 13.28
CA ARG A 164 7.94 7.73 14.15
C ARG A 164 6.94 6.66 13.70
N TYR A 165 6.71 6.59 12.39
CA TYR A 165 5.85 5.61 11.73
C TYR A 165 6.64 4.86 10.67
N GLN A 166 6.12 3.73 10.21
CA GLN A 166 6.69 2.97 9.11
C GLN A 166 5.59 2.63 8.10
N ASN A 167 5.85 2.99 6.84
CA ASN A 167 5.09 2.57 5.67
C ASN A 167 5.62 1.20 5.16
N CYS A 168 4.78 0.41 4.51
CA CYS A 168 5.17 -0.91 4.00
C CYS A 168 6.31 -0.88 2.96
N ASN A 169 6.31 0.08 2.04
CA ASN A 169 7.37 0.24 1.05
C ASN A 169 8.62 0.89 1.65
N GLN A 170 8.45 1.75 2.67
CA GLN A 170 9.56 2.27 3.47
C GLN A 170 10.33 1.12 4.15
N TRP A 171 9.62 0.14 4.72
CA TRP A 171 10.24 -1.05 5.28
C TRP A 171 11.07 -1.83 4.24
N VAL A 172 10.55 -2.01 3.03
CA VAL A 172 11.29 -2.68 1.94
C VAL A 172 12.57 -1.93 1.59
N VAL A 173 12.53 -0.60 1.44
CA VAL A 173 13.73 0.17 1.07
C VAL A 173 14.73 0.25 2.23
N GLU A 174 14.28 0.26 3.49
CA GLU A 174 15.16 0.18 4.65
C GLU A 174 15.90 -1.18 4.69
N MET A 175 15.26 -2.30 4.31
CA MET A 175 15.91 -3.60 4.18
C MET A 175 16.97 -3.64 3.07
N MET A 176 16.66 -3.01 1.94
CA MET A 176 17.60 -2.86 0.84
C MET A 176 18.81 -2.02 1.30
N ALA A 177 18.57 -0.93 2.03
CA ALA A 177 19.62 -0.11 2.61
C ALA A 177 20.50 -0.89 3.59
N ALA A 178 19.90 -1.68 4.49
CA ALA A 178 20.63 -2.50 5.44
C ALA A 178 21.57 -3.49 4.73
N ALA A 179 21.11 -4.19 3.70
CA ALA A 179 21.96 -5.13 2.98
C ALA A 179 22.99 -4.47 2.06
N TRP A 180 22.60 -3.43 1.33
CA TRP A 180 23.48 -2.77 0.36
C TRP A 180 24.51 -1.87 1.03
N GLY A 181 24.18 -1.33 2.19
CA GLY A 181 25.09 -0.58 3.06
C GLY A 181 25.94 -1.47 3.98
N ASP A 182 25.73 -2.79 3.97
CA ASP A 182 26.38 -3.74 4.89
C ASP A 182 26.24 -3.30 6.36
N LEU A 183 25.05 -2.82 6.72
CA LEU A 183 24.79 -2.22 8.02
C LEU A 183 24.67 -3.34 9.08
N PRO A 184 25.46 -3.31 10.16
CA PRO A 184 25.36 -4.32 11.22
C PRO A 184 23.97 -4.35 11.85
N ALA A 185 23.49 -5.52 12.26
CA ALA A 185 22.26 -5.62 13.02
C ALA A 185 22.37 -4.90 14.37
N GLY A 186 21.27 -4.31 14.85
CA GLY A 186 21.23 -3.59 16.11
C GLY A 186 19.94 -2.79 16.31
N PRO A 187 19.68 -2.30 17.53
CA PRO A 187 18.44 -1.58 17.87
C PRO A 187 18.23 -0.28 17.08
N ASP A 188 19.31 0.32 16.60
CA ASP A 188 19.37 1.56 15.81
C ASP A 188 19.56 1.29 14.29
N LEU A 189 19.45 0.03 13.84
CA LEU A 189 19.62 -0.33 12.43
C LEU A 189 18.70 0.48 11.51
N ARG A 190 17.47 0.77 11.94
CA ARG A 190 16.53 1.56 11.15
C ARG A 190 16.97 3.01 10.96
N GLU A 191 17.50 3.63 12.01
CA GLU A 191 18.06 4.99 11.93
C GLU A 191 19.24 5.04 10.97
N ARG A 192 20.18 4.09 11.10
CA ARG A 192 21.31 3.96 10.17
C ARG A 192 20.87 3.68 8.73
N ALA A 193 19.83 2.87 8.52
CA ALA A 193 19.29 2.62 7.19
C ALA A 193 18.72 3.90 6.57
N GLN A 194 18.03 4.72 7.36
CA GLN A 194 17.53 6.03 6.92
C GLN A 194 18.66 7.00 6.58
N ASP A 195 19.70 7.08 7.40
CA ASP A 195 20.88 7.91 7.10
C ASP A 195 21.63 7.45 5.85
N TRP A 196 21.72 6.13 5.67
CA TRP A 196 22.29 5.54 4.47
C TRP A 196 21.45 5.91 3.24
N LEU A 197 20.11 5.82 3.30
CA LEU A 197 19.22 6.19 2.19
C LEU A 197 19.38 7.65 1.78
N ARG A 198 19.46 8.57 2.75
CA ARG A 198 19.71 10.00 2.49
C ARG A 198 21.03 10.21 1.75
N THR A 199 22.08 9.51 2.18
CA THR A 199 23.42 9.62 1.57
C THR A 199 23.50 8.93 0.21
N ALA A 200 22.74 7.85 0.01
CA ALA A 200 22.70 7.08 -1.22
C ALA A 200 21.83 7.71 -2.33
N GLY A 201 21.17 8.84 -2.05
CA GLY A 201 20.36 9.56 -3.03
C GLY A 201 18.96 8.99 -3.24
N TYR A 202 18.43 8.23 -2.27
CA TYR A 202 17.02 7.84 -2.29
C TYR A 202 16.14 9.10 -2.22
N ALA A 203 15.29 9.32 -3.23
CA ALA A 203 14.53 10.56 -3.38
C ALA A 203 13.05 10.27 -3.72
N PRO A 204 12.20 10.04 -2.72
CA PRO A 204 10.75 9.91 -2.90
C PRO A 204 10.13 11.16 -3.53
N GLU A 205 9.45 10.98 -4.65
CA GLU A 205 8.64 12.04 -5.24
C GLU A 205 7.42 12.33 -4.34
N PRO A 206 7.11 13.60 -4.04
CA PRO A 206 5.95 13.93 -3.23
C PRO A 206 4.64 13.54 -3.89
N VAL A 207 3.72 12.97 -3.10
CA VAL A 207 2.35 12.70 -3.52
C VAL A 207 1.52 13.96 -3.33
N ASN A 208 1.02 14.51 -4.44
CA ASN A 208 0.11 15.64 -4.41
C ASN A 208 -1.30 15.17 -3.99
N VAL A 209 -1.71 15.54 -2.78
CA VAL A 209 -3.05 15.22 -2.25
C VAL A 209 -4.14 16.06 -2.93
N GLY A 210 -3.78 17.26 -3.42
CA GLY A 210 -4.64 18.14 -4.22
C GLY A 210 -5.83 18.75 -3.47
N SER A 211 -5.97 18.50 -2.16
CA SER A 211 -7.07 19.05 -1.35
C SER A 211 -6.75 19.08 0.15
N HIS A 212 -6.86 20.26 0.77
CA HIS A 212 -6.82 20.40 2.23
C HIS A 212 -7.99 19.66 2.91
N TRP A 213 -9.12 19.52 2.23
CA TRP A 213 -10.25 18.75 2.75
C TRP A 213 -9.92 17.26 2.85
N LEU A 214 -9.20 16.70 1.86
CA LEU A 214 -8.72 15.32 1.93
C LEU A 214 -7.67 15.15 3.03
N MET A 215 -6.77 16.12 3.23
CA MET A 215 -5.83 16.10 4.36
C MET A 215 -6.55 16.06 5.71
N PHE A 216 -7.58 16.88 5.86
CA PHE A 216 -8.41 16.91 7.06
C PHE A 216 -9.13 15.57 7.29
N LEU A 217 -9.81 15.04 6.26
CA LEU A 217 -10.49 13.74 6.34
C LEU A 217 -9.52 12.58 6.59
N GLY A 218 -8.31 12.67 6.04
CA GLY A 218 -7.23 11.70 6.25
C GLY A 218 -6.90 11.50 7.73
N GLY A 219 -6.99 12.55 8.56
CA GLY A 219 -6.77 12.47 10.00
C GLY A 219 -7.78 11.60 10.77
N PHE A 220 -8.91 11.24 10.15
CA PHE A 220 -9.88 10.30 10.72
C PHE A 220 -9.68 8.86 10.25
N VAL A 221 -8.69 8.61 9.39
CA VAL A 221 -8.30 7.28 8.96
C VAL A 221 -7.19 6.80 9.91
N PRO A 222 -7.40 5.78 10.76
CA PRO A 222 -6.44 5.32 11.78
C PRO A 222 -5.05 4.99 11.25
N MET A 223 -4.96 4.69 9.95
CA MET A 223 -3.77 4.25 9.25
C MET A 223 -3.03 5.40 8.56
N LEU A 224 -3.57 6.60 8.60
CA LEU A 224 -2.96 7.80 8.03
C LEU A 224 -2.57 8.75 9.14
N ASN A 225 -1.35 9.27 9.06
CA ASN A 225 -0.79 10.19 10.03
C ASN A 225 -0.11 11.32 9.28
N LEU A 226 -0.35 12.56 9.74
CA LEU A 226 0.29 13.75 9.18
C LEU A 226 1.36 14.32 10.11
N GLU A 227 1.35 13.92 11.38
CA GLU A 227 2.20 14.51 12.42
C GLU A 227 3.71 14.24 12.28
N ASP A 228 4.11 13.29 11.44
CA ASP A 228 5.51 13.01 11.09
C ASP A 228 5.95 13.67 9.77
N HIS A 229 5.03 14.30 9.04
CA HIS A 229 5.34 15.07 7.84
C HIS A 229 5.83 16.47 8.18
N PRO A 230 6.87 16.97 7.47
CA PRO A 230 7.26 18.37 7.52
C PRO A 230 6.07 19.31 7.34
N GLU A 231 6.12 20.47 8.00
CA GLU A 231 5.01 21.42 7.99
C GLU A 231 4.74 22.02 6.60
N ASP A 232 5.79 22.29 5.84
CA ASP A 232 5.72 22.73 4.45
C ASP A 232 5.08 21.69 3.53
N GLU A 233 5.41 20.40 3.67
CA GLU A 233 4.76 19.30 2.94
C GLU A 233 3.25 19.25 3.21
N ARG A 234 2.85 19.44 4.47
CA ARG A 234 1.44 19.46 4.86
C ARG A 234 0.68 20.67 4.29
N TYR A 235 1.29 21.86 4.32
CA TYR A 235 0.65 23.07 3.77
C TYR A 235 0.59 23.07 2.25
N THR A 236 1.63 22.56 1.58
CA THR A 236 1.69 22.48 0.12
C THR A 236 0.96 21.26 -0.45
N LEU A 237 0.47 20.37 0.42
CA LEU A 237 -0.25 19.13 0.08
C LEU A 237 0.63 18.12 -0.67
N GLN A 238 1.95 18.19 -0.47
CA GLN A 238 2.97 17.38 -1.14
C GLN A 238 3.60 16.44 -0.12
N LEU A 239 3.03 15.24 0.06
CA LEU A 239 3.51 14.31 1.09
C LEU A 239 4.61 13.41 0.54
N GLN A 240 5.81 13.45 1.11
CA GLN A 240 6.88 12.53 0.75
C GLN A 240 6.66 11.16 1.40
N ILE A 241 6.29 10.18 0.57
CA ILE A 241 5.95 8.83 0.99
C ILE A 241 6.75 7.85 0.14
N SER A 242 7.27 6.78 0.75
CA SER A 242 7.89 5.69 -0.02
C SER A 242 6.84 4.92 -0.82
N LEU A 243 6.99 4.93 -2.15
CA LEU A 243 6.15 4.22 -3.10
C LEU A 243 6.99 3.22 -3.91
N PRO A 244 6.39 2.13 -4.42
CA PRO A 244 7.13 1.16 -5.22
C PRO A 244 7.83 1.78 -6.43
N ALA A 245 7.24 2.79 -7.07
CA ALA A 245 7.89 3.52 -8.17
C ALA A 245 9.23 4.18 -7.76
N THR A 246 9.31 4.70 -6.52
CA THR A 246 10.55 5.25 -5.97
C THR A 246 11.57 4.15 -5.71
N LEU A 247 11.14 3.00 -5.19
CA LEU A 247 12.01 1.84 -4.97
C LEU A 247 12.61 1.37 -6.31
N GLU A 248 11.79 1.23 -7.35
CA GLU A 248 12.22 0.84 -8.70
C GLU A 248 13.22 1.85 -9.28
N THR A 249 12.92 3.15 -9.16
CA THR A 249 13.82 4.23 -9.59
C THR A 249 15.15 4.16 -8.85
N PHE A 250 15.13 3.90 -7.54
CA PHE A 250 16.33 3.78 -6.74
C PHE A 250 17.17 2.55 -7.12
N VAL A 251 16.53 1.40 -7.39
CA VAL A 251 17.23 0.21 -7.92
C VAL A 251 17.90 0.53 -9.25
N ARG A 252 17.19 1.17 -10.18
CA ARG A 252 17.72 1.55 -11.49
C ARG A 252 18.91 2.52 -11.40
N GLN A 253 18.82 3.51 -10.51
CA GLN A 253 19.90 4.47 -10.29
C GLN A 253 21.17 3.80 -9.79
N ARG A 254 21.03 2.83 -8.87
CA ARG A 254 22.17 2.15 -8.27
C ARG A 254 22.72 1.01 -9.13
N TYR A 255 21.87 0.39 -9.93
CA TYR A 255 22.17 -0.75 -10.78
C TYR A 255 21.54 -0.54 -12.16
N PRO A 256 22.16 0.26 -13.05
CA PRO A 256 21.61 0.59 -14.37
C PRO A 256 21.39 -0.62 -15.29
N GLU A 257 22.08 -1.74 -15.01
CA GLU A 257 21.94 -3.03 -15.68
C GLU A 257 20.73 -3.84 -15.22
N SER A 258 19.98 -3.35 -14.22
CA SER A 258 18.79 -4.03 -13.73
C SER A 258 17.71 -4.12 -14.81
N GLU A 259 17.08 -5.28 -14.86
CA GLU A 259 15.97 -5.58 -15.75
C GLU A 259 14.65 -5.31 -15.04
N ARG A 260 13.70 -4.75 -15.80
CA ARG A 260 12.32 -4.53 -15.36
C ARG A 260 11.36 -5.27 -16.28
N VAL A 261 10.40 -5.95 -15.66
CA VAL A 261 9.27 -6.58 -16.33
C VAL A 261 7.99 -6.05 -15.70
N GLU A 262 7.08 -5.55 -16.52
CA GLU A 262 5.74 -5.16 -16.10
C GLU A 262 4.73 -6.14 -16.67
N ILE A 263 3.85 -6.64 -15.82
CA ILE A 263 2.85 -7.64 -16.15
C ILE A 263 1.51 -7.08 -15.72
N CYS A 264 0.54 -7.04 -16.62
CA CYS A 264 -0.82 -6.67 -16.27
C CYS A 264 -1.80 -7.76 -16.67
N HIS A 265 -2.98 -7.75 -16.06
CA HIS A 265 -4.11 -8.50 -16.55
C HIS A 265 -5.29 -7.56 -16.79
N ASP A 266 -6.17 -7.95 -17.71
CA ASP A 266 -7.56 -7.49 -17.78
C ASP A 266 -8.52 -8.70 -17.74
N SER A 267 -9.78 -8.51 -18.12
CA SER A 267 -10.77 -9.61 -18.16
C SER A 267 -10.49 -10.73 -19.17
N ARG A 268 -9.62 -10.51 -20.16
CA ARG A 268 -9.43 -11.37 -21.34
C ARG A 268 -7.99 -11.87 -21.50
N GLN A 269 -7.01 -11.13 -21.00
CA GLN A 269 -5.61 -11.42 -21.28
C GLN A 269 -4.68 -10.98 -20.15
N VAL A 270 -3.47 -11.53 -20.19
CA VAL A 270 -2.29 -11.04 -19.49
C VAL A 270 -1.33 -10.48 -20.53
N VAL A 271 -0.76 -9.31 -20.26
CA VAL A 271 0.29 -8.73 -21.09
C VAL A 271 1.58 -8.65 -20.27
N VAL A 272 2.69 -9.07 -20.86
CA VAL A 272 4.04 -8.95 -20.30
C VAL A 272 4.81 -7.96 -21.17
N HIS A 273 5.22 -6.86 -20.57
CA HIS A 273 6.09 -5.84 -21.13
C HIS A 273 7.48 -5.92 -20.50
N ARG A 274 8.53 -5.92 -21.33
CA ARG A 274 9.92 -5.88 -20.87
C ARG A 274 10.51 -4.51 -21.12
N GLY A 275 11.03 -3.89 -20.08
CA GLY A 275 11.65 -2.58 -20.16
C GLY A 275 11.24 -1.65 -19.04
N TRP A 276 11.92 -0.50 -19.03
CA TRP A 276 11.70 0.57 -18.06
C TRP A 276 10.59 1.53 -18.46
N GLU A 277 10.11 1.45 -19.69
CA GLU A 277 8.94 2.21 -20.13
C GLU A 277 7.69 1.61 -19.48
N PRO A 278 6.80 2.43 -18.90
CA PRO A 278 5.57 1.91 -18.33
C PRO A 278 4.64 1.45 -19.45
N MET A 279 3.98 0.33 -19.23
CA MET A 279 2.94 -0.14 -20.15
C MET A 279 1.78 0.87 -20.21
N ALA A 280 1.12 0.96 -21.37
CA ALA A 280 -0.07 1.77 -21.56
C ALA A 280 -1.21 1.37 -20.59
N ASP A 281 -1.99 2.36 -20.17
CA ASP A 281 -3.11 2.15 -19.27
C ASP A 281 -4.16 1.20 -19.86
N GLY A 282 -4.75 0.39 -18.98
CA GLY A 282 -5.80 -0.57 -19.32
C GLY A 282 -5.26 -1.88 -19.88
N CYS A 283 -4.01 -2.24 -19.58
CA CYS A 283 -3.39 -3.49 -20.00
C CYS A 283 -3.37 -3.71 -21.51
N LYS A 284 -3.07 -2.63 -22.26
CA LYS A 284 -3.03 -2.65 -23.72
C LYS A 284 -1.63 -3.06 -24.20
N PRO A 285 -1.49 -4.10 -25.03
CA PRO A 285 -0.19 -4.55 -25.51
C PRO A 285 0.41 -3.54 -26.49
N GLY A 286 1.70 -3.28 -26.32
CA GLY A 286 2.55 -2.54 -27.24
C GLY A 286 3.40 -3.45 -28.13
N PRO A 287 4.25 -2.86 -28.99
CA PRO A 287 5.19 -3.61 -29.82
C PRO A 287 6.17 -4.42 -28.97
N GLY A 288 6.30 -5.72 -29.24
CA GLY A 288 7.23 -6.61 -28.53
C GLY A 288 6.68 -7.23 -27.24
N ASP A 289 5.47 -6.86 -26.82
CA ASP A 289 4.83 -7.44 -25.64
C ASP A 289 4.36 -8.87 -25.90
N ARG A 290 4.49 -9.72 -24.87
CA ARG A 290 3.91 -11.07 -24.89
C ARG A 290 2.48 -11.01 -24.34
N VAL A 291 1.54 -11.59 -25.08
CA VAL A 291 0.13 -11.65 -24.69
C VAL A 291 -0.26 -13.10 -24.42
N VAL A 292 -0.94 -13.35 -23.29
CA VAL A 292 -1.47 -14.65 -22.88
C VAL A 292 -2.97 -14.53 -22.73
N SER A 293 -3.73 -15.36 -23.46
CA SER A 293 -5.20 -15.40 -23.34
C SER A 293 -5.61 -15.95 -21.97
N LEU A 294 -6.63 -15.33 -21.36
CA LEU A 294 -7.31 -15.81 -20.16
C LEU A 294 -8.66 -16.46 -20.46
N GLU A 295 -9.15 -16.36 -21.71
CA GLU A 295 -10.29 -17.13 -22.22
C GLU A 295 -10.01 -18.64 -22.22
#